data_AF-A0A3D2EMJ4-F1
#
_entry.id   AF-A0A3D2EMJ4-F1
#
_cell.length_a   1.000
_cell.length_b   1.000
_cell.length_c   1.000
_cell.angle_alpha   90.00
_cell.angle_beta   90.00
_cell.angle_gamma   90.00
#
_symmetry.space_group_name_H-M   'P 1'
#
loop_
_entity.id
_entity.type
_entity.pdbx_description
1 polymer ?
#
loop_
_entity_poly.entity_id
_entity_poly.type
_entity_poly.pdbx_seq_one_letter_code
_entity_poly.pdbx_strand_id
1 'polypeptide(L)'
;LGEGEALPGAVAFRLYDTFGFPLDLTADILRGQGRSVDQAGYDEALEAQRAAARASWKGSGEAATDTLWFEIREQVEASEFLGYSTLHAEGAVLSLTKDAAQTQQLKAGDTGFLIANQTPFYAESGGQKGDQGEITTEAGARLRVLDTQKQLGDLWVHQVEVVEGEISVGDAVAFAVDPDHRAALASHHSATHLLHEALRQRL
;
A
#
# COMPACT_ATOMS: atom_id res chain seq x y z
N LEU A 1 -24.24 -32.49 -0.71
CA LEU A 1 -22.95 -33.08 -0.32
C LEU A 1 -23.28 -34.48 0.19
N GLY A 2 -22.82 -35.51 -0.51
CA GLY A 2 -22.91 -36.89 -0.05
C GLY A 2 -22.01 -37.13 1.17
N GLU A 3 -22.23 -38.23 1.89
CA GLU A 3 -21.37 -38.62 3.01
C GLU A 3 -19.91 -38.82 2.55
N GLY A 4 -18.98 -38.13 3.22
CA GLY A 4 -17.54 -38.24 2.96
C GLY A 4 -17.00 -37.36 1.82
N GLU A 5 -17.85 -36.62 1.09
CA GLU A 5 -17.37 -35.76 0.01
C GLU A 5 -16.60 -34.54 0.53
N ALA A 6 -15.50 -34.22 -0.14
CA ALA A 6 -14.72 -33.02 0.11
C ALA A 6 -15.60 -31.76 -0.01
N LEU A 7 -15.38 -30.78 0.85
CA LEU A 7 -16.00 -29.47 0.71
C LEU A 7 -15.48 -28.83 -0.58
N PRO A 8 -16.36 -28.46 -1.53
CA PRO A 8 -15.93 -27.82 -2.77
C PRO A 8 -15.11 -26.57 -2.48
N GLY A 9 -13.99 -26.41 -3.19
CA GLY A 9 -13.05 -25.33 -2.91
C GLY A 9 -13.65 -23.94 -3.04
N ALA A 10 -14.58 -23.72 -3.98
CA ALA A 10 -15.33 -22.46 -4.10
C ALA A 10 -16.20 -22.12 -2.86
N VAL A 11 -16.66 -23.14 -2.11
CA VAL A 11 -17.41 -22.94 -0.87
C VAL A 11 -16.47 -22.61 0.28
N ALA A 12 -15.34 -23.32 0.38
CA ALA A 12 -14.28 -23.01 1.34
C ALA A 12 -13.73 -21.59 1.12
N PHE A 13 -13.55 -21.19 -0.15
CA PHE A 13 -13.14 -19.86 -0.54
C PHE A 13 -14.15 -18.79 -0.10
N ARG A 14 -15.45 -19.04 -0.27
CA ARG A 14 -16.48 -18.11 0.22
C ARG A 14 -16.47 -17.95 1.74
N LEU A 15 -16.22 -19.03 2.49
CA LEU A 15 -16.09 -18.97 3.95
C LEU A 15 -14.93 -18.07 4.37
N TYR A 16 -13.81 -18.16 3.65
CA TYR A 16 -12.66 -17.29 3.84
C TYR A 16 -12.94 -15.84 3.43
N ASP A 17 -13.31 -15.62 2.17
CA ASP A 17 -13.43 -14.29 1.56
C ASP A 17 -14.59 -13.46 2.10
N THR A 18 -15.77 -14.07 2.24
CA THR A 18 -17.00 -13.34 2.63
C THR A 18 -17.22 -13.33 4.13
N PHE A 19 -16.82 -14.40 4.83
CA PHE A 19 -17.13 -14.59 6.25
C PHE A 19 -15.89 -14.56 7.16
N GLY A 20 -14.69 -14.36 6.60
CA GLY A 20 -13.44 -14.23 7.35
C GLY A 20 -13.00 -15.52 8.06
N PHE A 21 -13.52 -16.68 7.65
CA PHE A 21 -13.28 -17.94 8.31
C PHE A 21 -12.03 -18.62 7.73
N PRO A 22 -10.95 -18.84 8.51
CA PRO A 22 -9.69 -19.36 7.97
C PRO A 22 -9.84 -20.73 7.32
N LEU A 23 -9.11 -20.96 6.23
CA LEU A 23 -9.08 -22.26 5.55
C LEU A 23 -8.62 -23.38 6.49
N ASP A 24 -7.62 -23.12 7.32
CA ASP A 24 -7.08 -24.07 8.30
C ASP A 24 -8.16 -24.52 9.31
N LEU A 25 -8.95 -23.57 9.80
CA LEU A 25 -10.06 -23.84 10.73
C LEU A 25 -11.20 -24.62 10.04
N THR A 26 -11.47 -24.33 8.77
CA THR A 26 -12.42 -25.08 7.93
C THR A 26 -11.94 -26.53 7.75
N ALA A 27 -10.67 -26.72 7.45
CA ALA A 27 -10.05 -28.03 7.25
C ALA A 27 -10.04 -28.86 8.54
N ASP A 28 -9.78 -28.24 9.68
CA ASP A 28 -9.79 -28.91 10.99
C ASP A 28 -11.18 -29.39 11.41
N ILE A 29 -12.23 -28.59 11.17
CA ILE A 29 -13.63 -28.98 11.45
C ILE A 29 -14.06 -30.15 10.55
N LEU A 30 -13.71 -30.11 9.27
CA LEU A 30 -14.05 -31.16 8.31
C LEU A 30 -13.30 -32.46 8.61
N ARG A 31 -12.04 -32.38 9.08
CA ARG A 31 -11.27 -33.54 9.51
C ARG A 31 -11.95 -34.29 10.65
N GLY A 32 -12.54 -33.56 11.61
CA GLY A 32 -13.35 -34.13 12.69
C GLY A 32 -14.63 -34.85 12.22
N GLN A 33 -15.06 -34.60 10.98
CA GLN A 33 -16.22 -35.22 10.33
C GLN A 33 -15.82 -36.24 9.26
N GLY A 34 -14.54 -36.59 9.14
CA GLY A 34 -14.02 -37.52 8.13
C GLY A 34 -14.05 -36.95 6.70
N ARG A 35 -14.00 -35.63 6.54
CA ARG A 35 -14.09 -34.92 5.25
C ARG A 35 -12.86 -34.03 5.05
N SER A 36 -12.55 -33.73 3.79
CA SER A 36 -11.45 -32.82 3.41
C SER A 36 -11.98 -31.57 2.71
N VAL A 37 -11.11 -30.58 2.48
CA VAL A 37 -11.38 -29.48 1.56
C VAL A 37 -10.80 -29.85 0.20
N ASP A 38 -11.51 -29.52 -0.87
CA ASP A 38 -10.94 -29.50 -2.21
C ASP A 38 -10.02 -28.27 -2.34
N GLN A 39 -8.73 -28.51 -2.08
CA GLN A 39 -7.70 -27.48 -2.12
C GLN A 39 -7.52 -26.91 -3.54
N ALA A 40 -7.59 -27.75 -4.57
CA ALA A 40 -7.39 -27.32 -5.95
C ALA A 40 -8.50 -26.35 -6.39
N GLY A 41 -9.75 -26.64 -6.04
CA GLY A 41 -10.87 -25.72 -6.30
C GLY A 41 -10.84 -24.45 -5.44
N TYR A 42 -10.14 -24.46 -4.29
CA TYR A 42 -9.97 -23.27 -3.46
C TYR A 42 -8.94 -22.34 -4.09
N ASP A 43 -7.81 -22.91 -4.51
CA ASP A 43 -6.74 -22.17 -5.19
C ASP A 43 -7.24 -21.60 -6.52
N GLU A 44 -8.05 -22.35 -7.29
CA GLU A 44 -8.69 -21.85 -8.52
C GLU A 44 -9.64 -20.68 -8.24
N ALA A 45 -10.43 -20.74 -7.16
CA ALA A 45 -11.34 -19.66 -6.78
C ALA A 45 -10.58 -18.40 -6.31
N LEU A 46 -9.47 -18.59 -5.59
CA LEU A 46 -8.57 -17.51 -5.18
C LEU A 46 -7.92 -16.84 -6.40
N GLU A 47 -7.43 -17.61 -7.36
CA GLU A 47 -6.87 -17.08 -8.61
C GLU A 47 -7.93 -16.40 -9.46
N ALA A 48 -9.15 -16.92 -9.53
CA ALA A 48 -10.27 -16.29 -10.22
C ALA A 48 -10.66 -14.95 -9.58
N GLN A 49 -10.65 -14.85 -8.25
CA GLN A 49 -10.88 -13.58 -7.56
C GLN A 49 -9.74 -12.59 -7.84
N ARG A 50 -8.48 -13.03 -7.77
CA ARG A 50 -7.31 -12.21 -8.13
C ARG A 50 -7.41 -11.71 -9.58
N ALA A 51 -7.79 -12.57 -10.51
CA ALA A 51 -7.99 -12.22 -11.91
C ALA A 51 -9.17 -11.25 -12.11
N ALA A 52 -10.27 -11.44 -11.38
CA ALA A 52 -11.43 -10.54 -11.43
C ALA A 52 -11.10 -9.16 -10.83
N ALA A 53 -10.33 -9.10 -9.74
CA ALA A 53 -9.80 -7.87 -9.17
C ALA A 53 -8.95 -7.12 -10.21
N ARG A 54 -8.03 -7.84 -10.88
CA ARG A 54 -7.22 -7.31 -12.00
C ARG A 54 -8.08 -6.81 -13.17
N ALA A 55 -9.15 -7.53 -13.53
CA ALA A 55 -10.02 -7.16 -14.65
C ALA A 55 -10.99 -6.00 -14.34
N SER A 56 -11.36 -5.80 -13.08
CA SER A 56 -12.29 -4.75 -12.63
C SER A 56 -11.62 -3.39 -12.41
N TRP A 57 -10.28 -3.35 -12.37
CA TRP A 57 -9.51 -2.13 -12.17
C TRP A 57 -9.39 -1.32 -13.46
N LYS A 58 -10.31 -0.39 -13.69
CA LYS A 58 -10.15 0.70 -14.67
C LYS A 58 -9.51 1.91 -13.98
N GLY A 59 -8.17 1.93 -13.93
CA GLY A 59 -7.36 3.09 -13.56
C GLY A 59 -6.41 3.46 -14.70
N SER A 60 -6.13 4.75 -14.87
CA SER A 60 -5.47 5.37 -16.04
C SER A 60 -4.05 4.86 -16.34
N GLY A 61 -3.91 3.81 -17.16
CA GLY A 61 -2.69 3.57 -17.96
C GLY A 61 -1.45 2.96 -17.27
N GLU A 62 -1.57 2.40 -16.06
CA GLU A 62 -0.42 1.95 -15.24
C GLU A 62 -0.38 0.44 -14.96
N ALA A 63 -0.73 -0.40 -15.93
CA ALA A 63 -0.79 -1.86 -15.71
C ALA A 63 0.54 -2.51 -15.24
N ALA A 64 1.70 -1.93 -15.59
CA ALA A 64 3.00 -2.39 -15.12
C ALA A 64 3.33 -1.93 -13.69
N THR A 65 2.97 -0.69 -13.35
CA THR A 65 3.18 -0.10 -12.02
C THR A 65 2.32 -0.81 -10.96
N ASP A 66 1.10 -1.22 -11.33
CA ASP A 66 0.20 -1.96 -10.45
C ASP A 66 0.77 -3.33 -10.06
N THR A 67 1.36 -4.07 -11.01
CA THR A 67 1.95 -5.40 -10.74
C THR A 67 3.13 -5.30 -9.76
N LEU A 68 3.98 -4.28 -9.94
CA LEU A 68 5.11 -4.00 -9.05
C LEU A 68 4.67 -3.77 -7.60
N TRP A 69 3.59 -3.01 -7.39
CA TRP A 69 3.09 -2.75 -6.03
C TRP A 69 2.57 -4.00 -5.34
N PHE A 70 1.92 -4.91 -6.08
CA PHE A 70 1.48 -6.20 -5.53
C PHE A 70 2.68 -7.06 -5.11
N GLU A 71 3.71 -7.17 -5.96
CA GLU A 71 4.92 -7.94 -5.64
C GLU A 71 5.66 -7.37 -4.42
N ILE A 72 5.76 -6.04 -4.31
CA ILE A 72 6.35 -5.39 -3.14
C ILE A 72 5.52 -5.69 -1.90
N ARG A 73 4.20 -5.59 -1.97
CA ARG A 73 3.30 -5.78 -0.82
C ARG A 73 3.30 -7.22 -0.29
N GLU A 74 3.60 -8.21 -1.13
CA GLU A 74 3.82 -9.60 -0.69
C GLU A 74 5.14 -9.77 0.09
N GLN A 75 6.11 -8.88 -0.11
CA GLN A 75 7.44 -8.94 0.52
C GLN A 75 7.57 -8.03 1.75
N VAL A 76 6.80 -6.94 1.82
CA VAL A 76 6.89 -5.93 2.87
C VAL A 76 5.58 -5.79 3.64
N GLU A 77 5.68 -5.52 4.94
CA GLU A 77 4.52 -5.21 5.77
C GLU A 77 3.93 -3.84 5.42
N ALA A 78 2.68 -3.62 5.86
CA ALA A 78 2.02 -2.33 5.70
C ALA A 78 2.77 -1.22 6.45
N SER A 79 2.77 0.00 5.91
CA SER A 79 3.41 1.14 6.58
C SER A 79 2.51 1.66 7.72
N GLU A 80 3.10 1.89 8.89
CA GLU A 80 2.41 2.58 9.98
C GLU A 80 2.37 4.09 9.71
N PHE A 81 1.17 4.68 9.76
CA PHE A 81 1.00 6.11 9.53
C PHE A 81 1.00 6.90 10.85
N LEU A 82 1.97 7.81 10.99
CA LEU A 82 2.21 8.61 12.20
C LEU A 82 1.83 10.10 12.03
N GLY A 83 1.40 10.50 10.83
CA GLY A 83 1.25 11.92 10.46
C GLY A 83 0.14 12.69 11.17
N TYR A 84 -0.71 12.00 11.95
CA TYR A 84 -1.70 12.64 12.83
C TYR A 84 -1.08 13.30 14.06
N SER A 85 0.03 12.77 14.56
CA SER A 85 0.67 13.23 15.80
C SER A 85 1.95 14.01 15.57
N THR A 86 2.61 13.82 14.43
CA THR A 86 3.95 14.40 14.19
C THR A 86 4.20 14.71 12.71
N LEU A 87 5.09 15.67 12.47
CA LEU A 87 5.67 15.96 11.15
C LEU A 87 7.04 15.32 10.95
N HIS A 88 7.59 14.73 12.01
CA HIS A 88 8.90 14.09 12.04
C HIS A 88 8.79 12.66 12.57
N ALA A 89 9.47 11.72 11.95
CA ALA A 89 9.60 10.36 12.46
C ALA A 89 10.89 9.72 11.97
N GLU A 90 11.37 8.70 12.68
CA GLU A 90 12.40 7.81 12.17
C GLU A 90 11.74 6.55 11.57
N GLY A 91 12.45 5.83 10.71
CA GLY A 91 11.96 4.58 10.13
C GLY A 91 13.08 3.81 9.46
N ALA A 92 12.75 2.66 8.88
CA ALA A 92 13.65 1.82 8.12
C ALA A 92 13.12 1.62 6.70
N VAL A 93 14.00 1.72 5.71
CA VAL A 93 13.67 1.49 4.30
C VAL A 93 13.36 0.01 4.08
N LEU A 94 12.16 -0.31 3.61
CA LEU A 94 11.72 -1.67 3.29
C LEU A 94 11.89 -2.01 1.81
N SER A 95 11.70 -1.03 0.93
CA SER A 95 11.87 -1.24 -0.51
C SER A 95 12.18 0.06 -1.23
N LEU A 96 12.94 -0.05 -2.32
CA LEU A 96 13.27 1.03 -3.23
C LEU A 96 12.91 0.60 -4.65
N THR A 97 12.44 1.53 -5.47
CA THR A 97 12.19 1.28 -6.89
C THR A 97 12.80 2.37 -7.75
N LYS A 98 13.23 2.00 -8.95
CA LYS A 98 13.77 2.89 -10.00
C LYS A 98 13.28 2.37 -11.35
N ASP A 99 12.88 3.25 -12.25
CA ASP A 99 12.45 2.90 -13.62
C ASP A 99 11.40 1.77 -13.66
N ALA A 100 10.45 1.78 -12.72
CA ALA A 100 9.40 0.77 -12.55
C ALA A 100 9.88 -0.66 -12.19
N ALA A 101 11.06 -0.79 -11.57
CA ALA A 101 11.55 -2.05 -11.01
C ALA A 101 12.12 -1.86 -9.59
N GLN A 102 12.10 -2.92 -8.77
CA GLN A 102 12.77 -2.90 -7.46
C GLN A 102 14.29 -2.76 -7.64
N THR A 103 14.92 -1.97 -6.77
CA THR A 103 16.37 -1.81 -6.67
C THR A 103 16.80 -1.92 -5.21
N GLN A 104 18.06 -2.28 -4.97
CA GLN A 104 18.61 -2.31 -3.63
C GLN A 104 19.13 -0.95 -3.16
N GLN A 105 19.33 -0.01 -4.09
CA GLN A 105 19.93 1.29 -3.80
C GLN A 105 19.49 2.37 -4.80
N LEU A 106 19.39 3.61 -4.33
CA LEU A 106 19.31 4.83 -5.14
C LEU A 106 20.49 5.75 -4.82
N LYS A 107 21.04 6.44 -5.84
CA LYS A 107 22.20 7.33 -5.70
C LYS A 107 21.85 8.76 -6.04
N ALA A 108 22.67 9.72 -5.63
CA ALA A 108 22.50 11.13 -5.97
C ALA A 108 22.20 11.33 -7.47
N GLY A 109 21.11 12.06 -7.76
CA GLY A 109 20.56 12.28 -9.10
C GLY A 109 19.48 11.26 -9.52
N ASP A 110 19.34 10.15 -8.80
CA ASP A 110 18.29 9.17 -9.08
C ASP A 110 16.93 9.65 -8.57
N THR A 111 15.90 9.29 -9.32
CA THR A 111 14.51 9.40 -8.89
C THR A 111 13.91 8.01 -8.81
N GLY A 112 12.98 7.83 -7.87
CA GLY A 112 12.40 6.53 -7.59
C GLY A 112 11.30 6.60 -6.56
N PHE A 113 10.88 5.43 -6.08
CA PHE A 113 9.97 5.35 -4.96
C PHE A 113 10.63 4.68 -3.75
N LEU A 114 10.31 5.18 -2.56
CA LEU A 114 10.79 4.66 -1.28
C LEU A 114 9.60 4.24 -0.43
N ILE A 115 9.65 3.00 0.05
CA ILE A 115 8.71 2.46 1.04
C ILE A 115 9.47 2.21 2.34
N ALA A 116 8.87 2.61 3.45
CA ALA A 116 9.40 2.40 4.79
C ALA A 116 8.34 1.76 5.70
N ASN A 117 8.80 1.25 6.85
CA ASN A 117 7.92 0.62 7.85
C ASN A 117 6.94 1.60 8.49
N GLN A 118 7.28 2.89 8.55
CA GLN A 118 6.40 3.92 9.08
C GLN A 118 6.68 5.28 8.44
N THR A 119 5.69 6.17 8.45
CA THR A 119 5.84 7.52 7.88
C THR A 119 4.90 8.56 8.50
N PRO A 120 5.37 9.81 8.67
CA PRO A 120 4.50 10.93 9.01
C PRO A 120 3.85 11.59 7.77
N PHE A 121 4.20 11.18 6.55
CA PHE A 121 3.73 11.80 5.31
C PHE A 121 2.30 11.37 4.98
N TYR A 122 1.40 12.33 4.84
CA TYR A 122 0.04 12.09 4.39
C TYR A 122 0.06 11.72 2.91
N ALA A 123 -0.49 10.56 2.59
CA ALA A 123 -0.64 10.12 1.22
C ALA A 123 -1.93 10.65 0.60
N GLU A 124 -1.91 10.91 -0.69
CA GLU A 124 -3.09 11.30 -1.45
C GLU A 124 -4.32 10.41 -1.18
N SER A 125 -5.49 11.05 -1.04
CA SER A 125 -6.78 10.40 -1.22
C SER A 125 -7.69 11.25 -2.12
N GLY A 126 -8.01 10.75 -3.33
CA GLY A 126 -9.07 11.31 -4.17
C GLY A 126 -8.73 12.53 -5.05
N GLY A 127 -7.52 12.63 -5.63
CA GLY A 127 -7.16 13.63 -6.63
C GLY A 127 -6.31 14.80 -6.13
N GLN A 128 -5.74 14.73 -4.92
CA GLN A 128 -4.93 15.78 -4.28
C GLN A 128 -3.50 15.31 -4.06
N LYS A 129 -2.48 16.13 -4.39
CA LYS A 129 -1.07 15.80 -4.11
C LYS A 129 -0.85 15.49 -2.63
N GLY A 130 -0.02 14.47 -2.35
CA GLY A 130 0.36 14.10 -1.00
C GLY A 130 1.39 15.05 -0.38
N ASP A 131 1.80 14.74 0.84
CA ASP A 131 2.83 15.50 1.55
C ASP A 131 4.17 15.49 0.80
N GLN A 132 4.88 16.60 0.94
CA GLN A 132 6.25 16.82 0.47
C GLN A 132 7.16 17.10 1.67
N GLY A 133 8.47 17.01 1.47
CA GLY A 133 9.44 17.19 2.54
C GLY A 133 10.79 16.59 2.22
N GLU A 134 11.53 16.20 3.25
CA GLU A 134 12.85 15.60 3.14
C GLU A 134 12.96 14.27 3.90
N ILE A 135 13.83 13.41 3.39
CA ILE A 135 14.28 12.18 4.06
C ILE A 135 15.81 12.27 4.18
N THR A 136 16.34 12.02 5.37
CA THR A 136 17.78 12.05 5.63
C THR A 136 18.24 10.79 6.33
N THR A 137 19.50 10.40 6.13
CA THR A 137 20.14 9.32 6.92
C THR A 137 21.27 9.87 7.78
N GLU A 138 21.64 9.14 8.84
CA GLU A 138 22.83 9.48 9.64
C GLU A 138 24.12 9.46 8.80
N ALA A 139 24.16 8.63 7.75
CA ALA A 139 25.26 8.55 6.79
C ALA A 139 25.37 9.80 5.87
N GLY A 140 24.44 10.75 5.97
CA GLY A 140 24.46 12.00 5.23
C GLY A 140 23.75 11.97 3.87
N ALA A 141 23.01 10.90 3.56
CA ALA A 141 22.16 10.90 2.37
C ALA A 141 20.98 11.85 2.59
N ARG A 142 20.60 12.60 1.55
CA ARG A 142 19.45 13.52 1.59
C ARG A 142 18.61 13.34 0.34
N LEU A 143 17.33 13.11 0.55
CA LEU A 143 16.33 12.94 -0.49
C LEU A 143 15.25 13.99 -0.33
N ARG A 144 14.75 14.47 -1.46
CA ARG A 144 13.55 15.30 -1.52
C ARG A 144 12.35 14.40 -1.82
N VAL A 145 11.30 14.49 -1.00
CA VAL A 145 10.00 13.86 -1.27
C VAL A 145 9.20 14.79 -2.17
N LEU A 146 8.91 14.33 -3.39
CA LEU A 146 8.18 15.06 -4.42
C LEU A 146 6.67 14.86 -4.29
N ASP A 147 6.27 13.67 -3.85
CA ASP A 147 4.87 13.29 -3.64
C ASP A 147 4.80 12.06 -2.73
N THR A 148 3.67 11.89 -2.04
CA THR A 148 3.39 10.70 -1.22
C THR A 148 2.05 10.10 -1.63
N GLN A 149 2.06 8.82 -1.98
CA GLN A 149 0.89 8.12 -2.52
C GLN A 149 0.55 6.89 -1.70
N LYS A 150 -0.72 6.51 -1.74
CA LYS A 150 -1.23 5.34 -1.06
C LYS A 150 -1.56 4.26 -2.08
N GLN A 151 -0.73 3.23 -2.14
CA GLN A 151 -0.91 2.10 -3.04
C GLN A 151 -1.53 0.93 -2.26
N LEU A 152 -2.41 0.17 -2.92
CA LEU A 152 -3.07 -1.03 -2.37
C LEU A 152 -3.78 -0.84 -1.00
N GLY A 153 -4.09 0.40 -0.62
CA GLY A 153 -4.86 0.72 0.58
C GLY A 153 -4.07 0.76 1.90
N ASP A 154 -2.80 0.32 1.91
CA ASP A 154 -1.96 0.29 3.13
C ASP A 154 -0.45 0.49 2.88
N LEU A 155 -0.03 0.70 1.62
CA LEU A 155 1.36 0.97 1.28
C LEU A 155 1.57 2.47 1.06
N TRP A 156 2.40 3.10 1.89
CA TRP A 156 2.80 4.49 1.67
C TRP A 156 4.05 4.53 0.80
N VAL A 157 3.90 5.10 -0.39
CA VAL A 157 4.91 5.16 -1.42
C VAL A 157 5.35 6.60 -1.58
N HIS A 158 6.62 6.88 -1.26
CA HIS A 158 7.19 8.22 -1.35
C HIS A 158 7.92 8.35 -2.68
N GLN A 159 7.47 9.24 -3.57
CA GLN A 159 8.22 9.61 -4.76
C GLN A 159 9.39 10.50 -4.33
N VAL A 160 10.61 10.05 -4.57
CA VAL A 160 11.82 10.70 -4.07
C VAL A 160 12.82 11.01 -5.17
N GLU A 161 13.57 12.08 -4.97
CA GLU A 161 14.79 12.43 -5.69
C GLU A 161 15.96 12.42 -4.69
N VAL A 162 17.01 11.65 -4.96
CA VAL A 162 18.22 11.66 -4.12
C VAL A 162 19.02 12.91 -4.48
N VAL A 163 19.10 13.86 -3.57
CA VAL A 163 19.84 15.11 -3.77
C VAL A 163 21.32 14.90 -3.46
N GLU A 164 21.62 14.09 -2.45
CA GLU A 164 22.99 13.84 -1.98
C GLU A 164 23.13 12.43 -1.39
N GLY A 165 24.31 11.83 -1.56
CA GLY A 165 24.63 10.51 -1.03
C GLY A 165 23.95 9.35 -1.77
N GLU A 166 23.71 8.27 -1.04
CA GLU A 166 23.01 7.08 -1.51
C GLU A 166 22.15 6.50 -0.39
N ILE A 167 21.06 5.84 -0.75
CA ILE A 167 20.13 5.19 0.16
C ILE A 167 19.94 3.74 -0.27
N SER A 168 19.95 2.82 0.68
CA SER A 168 19.81 1.39 0.44
C SER A 168 18.63 0.80 1.22
N VAL A 169 18.12 -0.33 0.76
CA VAL A 169 17.12 -1.09 1.51
C VAL A 169 17.72 -1.52 2.86
N GLY A 170 16.97 -1.32 3.95
CA GLY A 170 17.40 -1.59 5.32
C GLY A 170 17.99 -0.38 6.05
N ASP A 171 18.27 0.73 5.36
CA ASP A 171 18.83 1.93 6.00
C ASP A 171 17.81 2.58 6.96
N ALA A 172 18.34 3.08 8.08
CA ALA A 172 17.57 3.93 8.99
C ALA A 172 17.48 5.35 8.43
N VAL A 173 16.27 5.90 8.41
CA VAL A 173 15.94 7.21 7.84
C VAL A 173 15.19 8.07 8.83
N ALA A 174 15.40 9.38 8.75
CA ALA A 174 14.60 10.39 9.41
C ALA A 174 13.75 11.13 8.37
N PHE A 175 12.45 11.17 8.62
CA PHE A 175 11.41 11.82 7.84
C PHE A 175 11.14 13.21 8.41
N ALA A 176 11.03 14.20 7.53
CA ALA A 176 10.60 15.56 7.88
C ALA A 176 9.62 16.08 6.82
N VAL A 177 8.36 16.20 7.20
CA VAL A 177 7.31 16.77 6.34
C VAL A 177 7.43 18.29 6.31
N ASP A 178 7.19 18.88 5.14
CA ASP A 178 7.04 20.32 4.96
C ASP A 178 5.73 20.82 5.63
N PRO A 179 5.81 21.57 6.74
CA PRO A 179 4.64 22.06 7.45
C PRO A 179 3.80 23.04 6.64
N ASP A 180 4.43 23.86 5.79
CA ASP A 180 3.75 24.88 5.00
C ASP A 180 2.96 24.22 3.87
N HIS A 181 3.56 23.22 3.21
CA HIS A 181 2.88 22.43 2.20
C HIS A 181 1.68 21.66 2.79
N ARG A 182 1.86 21.00 3.93
CA ARG A 182 0.79 20.30 4.68
C ARG A 182 -0.37 21.26 4.99
N ALA A 183 -0.07 22.44 5.52
CA ALA A 183 -1.08 23.42 5.88
C ALA A 183 -1.86 23.92 4.65
N ALA A 184 -1.18 24.14 3.53
CA ALA A 184 -1.80 24.51 2.26
C ALA A 184 -2.76 23.42 1.75
N LEU A 185 -2.35 22.15 1.77
CA LEU A 185 -3.21 21.02 1.38
C LEU A 185 -4.46 20.92 2.27
N ALA A 186 -4.30 21.02 3.60
CA ALA A 186 -5.42 20.98 4.54
C ALA A 186 -6.45 22.11 4.30
N SER A 187 -5.96 23.30 3.92
CA SER A 187 -6.82 24.45 3.61
C SER A 187 -7.68 24.20 2.35
N HIS A 188 -7.12 23.59 1.31
CA HIS A 188 -7.85 23.25 0.08
C HIS A 188 -8.90 22.16 0.33
N HIS A 189 -8.59 21.17 1.16
CA HIS A 189 -9.55 20.14 1.54
C HIS A 189 -10.78 20.76 2.26
N SER A 190 -10.52 21.66 3.21
CA SER A 190 -11.57 22.40 3.92
C SER A 190 -12.43 23.25 2.97
N ALA A 191 -11.81 23.95 2.01
CA ALA A 191 -12.52 24.74 1.02
C ALA A 191 -13.41 23.89 0.10
N THR A 192 -12.95 22.69 -0.26
CA THR A 192 -13.71 21.75 -1.10
C THR A 192 -14.96 21.25 -0.37
N HIS A 193 -14.83 20.91 0.92
CA HIS A 193 -15.98 20.54 1.76
C HIS A 193 -16.97 21.68 1.94
N LEU A 194 -16.49 22.90 2.20
CA LEU A 194 -17.35 24.08 2.31
C LEU A 194 -18.11 24.38 1.02
N LEU A 195 -17.46 24.22 -0.14
CA LEU A 195 -18.10 24.39 -1.45
C LEU A 195 -19.15 23.31 -1.72
N HIS A 196 -18.84 22.03 -1.45
CA HIS A 196 -19.80 20.95 -1.60
C HIS A 196 -21.01 21.12 -0.68
N GLU A 197 -20.80 21.52 0.57
CA GLU A 197 -21.89 21.78 1.52
C GLU A 197 -22.74 22.98 1.10
N ALA A 198 -22.13 24.06 0.62
CA ALA A 198 -22.84 25.23 0.09
C ALA A 198 -23.68 24.91 -1.16
N LEU A 199 -23.19 24.02 -2.03
CA LEU A 199 -23.95 23.54 -3.20
C LEU A 199 -25.13 22.68 -2.78
N ARG A 200 -24.96 21.78 -1.79
CA ARG A 200 -26.04 20.95 -1.22
C ARG A 200 -27.15 21.75 -0.55
N GLN A 201 -26.83 22.90 0.03
CA GLN A 201 -27.83 23.76 0.67
C GLN A 201 -28.58 24.66 -0.32
N ARG A 202 -28.10 24.79 -1.56
CA ARG A 202 -28.64 25.72 -2.57
C ARG A 202 -29.33 25.02 -3.75
N LEU A 203 -29.07 23.73 -3.98
CA LEU A 203 -29.67 22.88 -5.02
C LEU A 203 -30.41 21.71 -4.37
#